data_AF-A0A9E5XX59-F1
#
_entry.id   AF-A0A9E5XX59-F1
#
_cell.length_a   1.000
_cell.length_b   1.000
_cell.length_c   1.000
_cell.angle_alpha   90.00
_cell.angle_beta   90.00
_cell.angle_gamma   90.00
#
_symmetry.space_group_name_H-M   'P 1'
#
loop_
_entity.id
_entity.type
_entity.pdbx_description
1 polymer ?
#
loop_
_entity_poly.entity_id
_entity_poly.type
_entity_poly.pdbx_seq_one_letter_code
_entity_poly.pdbx_strand_id
1 'polypeptide(L)'
;MHTTRNLILAVDWSANTYKHSKKSAVYVLLAVEATRLLELSKKFGWIKHCRKIGSKKRRMEYLRTFYANFDPNLFSFIGIYSSVPCLLVDLRQLLPRCKIAVLDDYVFEVLRKKHKLYFGDIVVFREGELNNGVLRKLSLVADNLSHLVRRIEDVFPESCQDVLHFLMRTSKLVLQKI
;
A
#
# COMPACT_ATOMS: atom_id res chain seq x y z
N MET A 1 -26.05 -1.28 -14.60
CA MET A 1 -26.15 -1.05 -13.14
C MET A 1 -24.75 -1.21 -12.54
N HIS A 2 -24.10 -0.11 -12.11
CA HIS A 2 -22.82 -0.21 -11.42
C HIS A 2 -23.09 -0.63 -9.98
N THR A 3 -22.91 -1.91 -9.66
CA THR A 3 -22.80 -2.36 -8.27
C THR A 3 -21.69 -1.55 -7.61
N THR A 4 -22.05 -0.70 -6.65
CA THR A 4 -21.13 0.07 -5.83
C THR A 4 -20.28 -0.92 -5.04
N ARG A 5 -19.12 -1.29 -5.58
CA ARG A 5 -18.17 -2.18 -4.90
C ARG A 5 -17.71 -1.47 -3.64
N ASN A 6 -18.01 -2.03 -2.48
CA ASN A 6 -17.55 -1.53 -1.19
C ASN A 6 -16.04 -1.78 -1.10
N LEU A 7 -15.25 -0.74 -1.32
CA LEU A 7 -13.80 -0.81 -1.26
C LEU A 7 -13.30 -0.52 0.17
N ILE A 8 -12.19 -1.17 0.50
CA ILE A 8 -11.37 -0.90 1.68
C ILE A 8 -10.01 -0.45 1.16
N LEU A 9 -9.56 0.72 1.64
CA LEU A 9 -8.26 1.27 1.25
C LEU A 9 -7.23 0.98 2.32
N ALA A 10 -5.99 0.75 1.89
CA ALA A 10 -4.83 0.90 2.74
C ALA A 10 -3.81 1.82 2.08
N VAL A 11 -3.27 2.75 2.88
CA VAL A 11 -2.15 3.59 2.47
C VAL A 11 -1.04 3.45 3.49
N ASP A 12 0.13 3.12 2.98
CA ASP A 12 1.34 3.02 3.78
C ASP A 12 2.46 3.82 3.10
N TRP A 13 3.52 4.10 3.84
CA TRP A 13 4.67 4.81 3.33
C TRP A 13 5.99 4.33 3.92
N SER A 14 7.06 4.63 3.19
CA SER A 14 8.41 4.39 3.66
C SER A 14 9.33 5.53 3.21
N ALA A 15 10.02 6.18 4.17
CA ALA A 15 11.10 7.13 3.90
C ALA A 15 12.47 6.56 4.23
N ASN A 16 13.50 7.13 3.60
CA ASN A 16 14.86 6.91 4.04
C ASN A 16 15.13 7.62 5.36
N THR A 17 15.41 6.85 6.42
CA THR A 17 15.88 7.37 7.70
C THR A 17 17.38 7.70 7.67
N TYR A 18 18.08 7.42 6.57
CA TYR A 18 19.49 7.77 6.40
C TYR A 18 19.64 9.25 6.00
N LYS A 19 20.16 10.06 6.94
CA LYS A 19 20.33 11.52 6.90
C LYS A 19 21.06 12.12 5.67
N HIS A 20 21.63 11.32 4.78
CA HIS A 20 22.52 11.80 3.71
C HIS A 20 22.10 11.45 2.27
N SER A 21 20.93 10.85 2.05
CA SER A 21 20.45 10.58 0.68
C SER A 21 19.15 11.34 0.39
N LYS A 22 19.13 12.16 -0.67
CA LYS A 22 17.92 12.79 -1.25
C LYS A 22 16.97 11.74 -1.89
N LYS A 23 16.75 10.59 -1.26
CA LYS A 23 15.87 9.54 -1.81
C LYS A 23 14.42 9.81 -1.42
N SER A 24 13.55 9.77 -2.43
CA SER A 24 12.11 10.03 -2.35
C SER A 24 11.40 9.09 -1.39
N ALA A 25 10.34 9.60 -0.77
CA ALA A 25 9.39 8.77 -0.03
C ALA A 25 8.61 7.88 -1.00
N VAL A 26 8.35 6.63 -0.62
CA VAL A 26 7.48 5.72 -1.38
C VAL A 26 6.17 5.58 -0.64
N TYR A 27 5.06 5.82 -1.34
CA TYR A 27 3.70 5.64 -0.86
C TYR A 27 3.06 4.49 -1.64
N VAL A 28 2.32 3.62 -0.95
CA VAL A 28 1.57 2.53 -1.57
C VAL A 28 0.10 2.70 -1.23
N LEU A 29 -0.76 2.69 -2.25
CA LEU A 29 -2.22 2.70 -2.15
C LEU A 29 -2.75 1.36 -2.65
N LEU A 30 -3.45 0.64 -1.77
CA LEU A 30 -4.15 -0.59 -2.11
C LEU A 30 -5.64 -0.35 -1.98
N ALA A 31 -6.43 -0.87 -2.91
CA ALA A 31 -7.86 -1.05 -2.73
C ALA A 31 -8.22 -2.52 -2.85
N VAL A 32 -9.05 -3.01 -1.92
CA VAL A 32 -9.59 -4.36 -1.95
C VAL A 32 -11.10 -4.30 -1.79
N GLU A 33 -11.81 -5.14 -2.53
CA GLU A 33 -13.24 -5.36 -2.30
C GLU A 33 -13.47 -6.00 -0.93
N ALA A 34 -14.45 -5.49 -0.18
CA ALA A 34 -14.77 -6.00 1.16
C ALA A 34 -15.01 -7.52 1.20
N THR A 35 -15.60 -8.09 0.13
CA THR A 35 -15.84 -9.53 -0.03
C THR A 35 -14.57 -10.37 -0.08
N ARG A 36 -13.43 -9.78 -0.45
CA ARG A 36 -12.13 -10.46 -0.61
C ARG A 36 -11.20 -10.28 0.58
N LEU A 37 -11.64 -9.52 1.57
CA LEU A 37 -10.80 -9.15 2.70
C LEU A 37 -10.40 -10.38 3.55
N LEU A 38 -11.30 -11.35 3.72
CA LEU A 38 -11.00 -12.61 4.41
C LEU A 38 -10.01 -13.49 3.64
N GLU A 39 -10.15 -13.55 2.32
CA GLU A 39 -9.23 -14.27 1.42
C GLU A 39 -7.82 -13.69 1.53
N LEU A 40 -7.71 -12.35 1.48
CA LEU A 40 -6.47 -11.61 1.69
C LEU A 40 -5.84 -11.95 3.06
N SER A 41 -6.64 -11.93 4.14
CA SER A 41 -6.16 -12.27 5.48
C SER A 41 -5.57 -13.68 5.55
N LYS A 42 -6.21 -14.66 4.92
CA LYS A 42 -5.73 -16.05 4.88
C LYS A 42 -4.42 -16.15 4.08
N LYS A 43 -4.38 -15.58 2.88
CA LYS A 43 -3.19 -15.58 2.01
C LYS A 43 -1.97 -14.95 2.70
N PHE A 44 -2.20 -13.84 3.40
CA PHE A 44 -1.14 -13.04 4.02
C PHE A 44 -1.07 -13.20 5.55
N GLY A 45 -1.63 -14.28 6.09
CA GLY A 45 -1.63 -14.57 7.53
C GLY A 45 -0.22 -14.63 8.14
N TRP A 46 0.77 -15.03 7.33
CA TRP A 46 2.17 -15.16 7.70
C TRP A 46 2.97 -13.83 7.67
N ILE A 47 2.43 -12.79 7.01
CA ILE A 47 3.12 -11.51 6.85
C ILE A 47 3.31 -10.82 8.20
N LYS A 48 4.51 -10.26 8.39
CA LYS A 48 4.94 -9.48 9.54
C LYS A 48 5.46 -8.12 9.08
N HIS A 49 5.67 -7.24 10.06
CA HIS A 49 6.37 -5.97 9.82
C HIS A 49 7.80 -6.21 9.34
N CYS A 50 8.18 -5.65 8.18
CA CYS A 50 9.51 -5.81 7.60
C CYS A 50 10.61 -5.33 8.57
N ARG A 51 10.32 -4.24 9.30
CA ARG A 51 11.20 -3.63 10.30
C ARG A 51 11.47 -4.53 11.51
N LYS A 52 10.55 -5.45 11.82
CA LYS A 52 10.72 -6.44 12.92
C LYS A 52 11.61 -7.62 12.52
N ILE A 53 12.00 -7.72 11.25
CA ILE A 53 12.96 -8.72 10.79
C ILE A 53 14.37 -8.23 11.13
N GLY A 54 15.05 -8.96 12.01
CA GLY A 54 16.28 -8.53 12.68
C GLY A 54 17.41 -8.14 11.73
N SER A 55 18.02 -9.11 11.03
CA SER A 55 19.19 -8.84 10.18
C SER A 55 18.82 -8.38 8.77
N LYS A 56 19.68 -7.57 8.15
CA LYS A 56 19.52 -7.11 6.75
C LYS A 56 19.35 -8.30 5.80
N LYS A 57 20.15 -9.36 5.97
CA LYS A 57 20.07 -10.59 5.16
C LYS A 57 18.69 -11.26 5.28
N ARG A 58 18.21 -11.49 6.51
CA ARG A 58 16.88 -12.08 6.76
C ARG A 58 15.77 -11.20 6.21
N ARG A 59 15.90 -9.88 6.29
CA ARG A 59 14.92 -8.94 5.73
C ARG A 59 14.84 -9.05 4.20
N MET A 60 15.98 -9.23 3.53
CA MET A 60 16.01 -9.45 2.08
C MET A 60 15.38 -10.78 1.68
N GLU A 61 15.72 -11.86 2.39
CA GLU A 61 15.09 -13.17 2.19
C GLU A 61 13.57 -13.09 2.39
N TYR A 62 13.15 -12.43 3.46
CA TYR A 62 11.74 -12.20 3.77
C TYR A 62 11.03 -11.40 2.67
N LEU A 63 11.61 -10.30 2.18
CA LEU A 63 11.02 -9.51 1.08
C LEU A 63 10.96 -10.30 -0.24
N ARG A 64 11.94 -11.18 -0.50
CA ARG A 64 11.89 -12.10 -1.65
C ARG A 64 10.75 -13.11 -1.52
N THR A 65 10.58 -13.71 -0.34
CA THR A 65 9.47 -14.61 -0.07
C THR A 65 8.13 -13.89 -0.19
N PHE A 66 8.05 -12.64 0.30
CA PHE A 66 6.88 -11.79 0.12
C PHE A 66 6.54 -11.55 -1.34
N TYR A 67 7.52 -11.12 -2.14
CA TYR A 67 7.33 -10.91 -3.57
C TYR A 67 6.87 -12.18 -4.29
N ALA A 68 7.52 -13.32 -4.03
CA ALA A 68 7.18 -14.59 -4.68
C ALA A 68 5.76 -15.09 -4.35
N ASN A 69 5.18 -14.66 -3.22
CA ASN A 69 3.83 -15.03 -2.79
C ASN A 69 2.80 -13.91 -2.97
N PHE A 70 3.22 -12.76 -3.49
CA PHE A 70 2.35 -11.62 -3.71
C PHE A 70 1.42 -11.91 -4.88
N ASP A 71 0.12 -11.84 -4.63
CA ASP A 71 -0.91 -12.03 -5.64
C ASP A 71 -1.63 -10.71 -5.91
N PRO A 72 -1.29 -10.00 -7.01
CA PRO A 72 -1.92 -8.72 -7.34
C PRO A 72 -3.42 -8.89 -7.65
N ASN A 73 -3.85 -10.09 -8.04
CA ASN A 73 -5.25 -10.34 -8.38
C ASN A 73 -6.15 -10.23 -7.16
N LEU A 74 -5.64 -10.25 -5.93
CA LEU A 74 -6.41 -10.04 -4.69
C LEU A 74 -6.89 -8.60 -4.50
N PHE A 75 -6.33 -7.66 -5.26
CA PHE A 75 -6.58 -6.24 -5.12
C PHE A 75 -7.41 -5.71 -6.29
N SER A 76 -8.34 -4.82 -6.00
CA SER A 76 -9.07 -4.07 -7.02
C SER A 76 -8.24 -2.90 -7.56
N PHE A 77 -7.27 -2.43 -6.77
CA PHE A 77 -6.33 -1.39 -7.18
C PHE A 77 -5.00 -1.52 -6.42
N ILE A 78 -3.90 -1.24 -7.12
CA ILE A 78 -2.56 -1.10 -6.56
C ILE A 78 -1.91 0.10 -7.23
N GLY A 79 -1.53 1.10 -6.43
CA GLY A 79 -0.79 2.28 -6.86
C GLY A 79 0.43 2.50 -5.99
N ILE A 80 1.53 2.91 -6.62
CA ILE A 80 2.79 3.22 -5.95
C ILE A 80 3.21 4.62 -6.40
N TYR A 81 3.56 5.48 -5.46
CA TYR A 81 3.85 6.88 -5.72
C TYR A 81 5.12 7.33 -5.02
N SER A 82 5.85 8.24 -5.66
CA SER A 82 7.01 8.92 -5.07
C SER A 82 6.65 10.24 -4.38
N SER A 83 5.38 10.67 -4.46
CA SER A 83 4.92 11.93 -3.91
C SER A 83 3.45 11.91 -3.48
N VAL A 84 3.13 12.72 -2.46
CA VAL A 84 1.76 12.90 -1.96
C VAL A 84 0.81 13.50 -3.01
N PRO A 85 1.21 14.52 -3.81
CA PRO A 85 0.34 15.03 -4.87
C PRO A 85 -0.11 13.95 -5.87
N CYS A 86 0.77 13.03 -6.28
CA CYS A 86 0.39 11.91 -7.17
C CYS A 86 -0.57 10.94 -6.47
N LEU A 87 -0.27 10.56 -5.23
CA LEU A 87 -1.15 9.72 -4.41
C LEU A 87 -2.56 10.32 -4.29
N LEU A 88 -2.66 11.63 -4.10
CA LEU A 88 -3.94 12.33 -3.91
C LEU A 88 -4.87 12.24 -5.12
N VAL A 89 -4.34 12.12 -6.34
CA VAL A 89 -5.14 12.00 -7.56
C VAL A 89 -5.99 10.73 -7.49
N ASP A 90 -5.33 9.59 -7.32
CA ASP A 90 -6.01 8.29 -7.28
C ASP A 90 -6.80 8.10 -5.97
N LEU A 91 -6.29 8.62 -4.86
CA LEU A 91 -7.01 8.57 -3.58
C LEU A 91 -8.36 9.30 -3.66
N ARG A 92 -8.43 10.48 -4.27
CA ARG A 92 -9.70 11.23 -4.44
C ARG A 92 -10.70 10.51 -5.35
N GLN A 93 -10.22 9.75 -6.32
CA GLN A 93 -11.09 8.94 -7.19
C GLN A 93 -11.64 7.72 -6.46
N LEU A 94 -10.85 7.11 -5.57
CA LEU A 94 -11.23 5.89 -4.86
C LEU A 94 -12.06 6.17 -3.61
N LEU A 95 -11.76 7.22 -2.84
CA LEU A 95 -12.43 7.53 -1.56
C LEU A 95 -13.96 7.48 -1.62
N PRO A 96 -14.66 8.08 -2.61
CA PRO A 96 -16.13 8.03 -2.69
C PRO A 96 -16.73 6.62 -2.76
N ARG A 97 -15.92 5.61 -3.13
CA ARG A 97 -16.33 4.21 -3.26
C ARG A 97 -15.96 3.37 -2.04
N CYS A 98 -15.35 3.98 -1.04
CA CYS A 98 -14.80 3.29 0.11
C CYS A 98 -15.69 3.46 1.34
N LYS A 99 -15.72 2.43 2.18
CA LYS A 99 -16.36 2.51 3.51
C LYS A 99 -15.34 2.58 4.63
N ILE A 100 -14.15 2.02 4.39
CA ILE A 100 -13.07 1.96 5.36
C ILE A 100 -11.78 2.40 4.67
N ALA A 101 -10.99 3.22 5.35
CA ALA A 101 -9.63 3.55 4.97
C ALA A 101 -8.68 3.24 6.13
N VAL A 102 -7.60 2.54 5.83
CA VAL A 102 -6.51 2.24 6.76
C VAL A 102 -5.31 3.07 6.35
N LEU A 103 -4.84 3.96 7.22
CA LEU A 103 -3.77 4.89 6.88
C LEU A 103 -2.61 4.75 7.87
N ASP A 104 -1.39 4.73 7.37
CA ASP A 104 -0.21 4.99 8.20
C ASP A 104 -0.37 6.33 8.94
N ASP A 105 0.11 6.39 10.18
CA ASP A 105 -0.06 7.54 11.07
C ASP A 105 0.51 8.84 10.46
N TYR A 106 1.68 8.77 9.83
CA TYR A 106 2.28 9.92 9.16
C TYR A 106 1.47 10.33 7.92
N VAL A 107 1.04 9.37 7.11
CA VAL A 107 0.20 9.63 5.93
C VAL A 107 -1.10 10.31 6.34
N PHE A 108 -1.78 9.82 7.39
CA PHE A 108 -2.99 10.43 7.91
C PHE A 108 -2.79 11.90 8.27
N GLU A 109 -1.73 12.20 9.02
CA GLU A 109 -1.40 13.56 9.44
C GLU A 109 -1.13 14.48 8.24
N VAL A 110 -0.36 13.99 7.26
CA VAL A 110 -0.06 14.76 6.03
C VAL A 110 -1.35 15.03 5.24
N LEU A 111 -2.18 14.02 5.01
CA LEU A 111 -3.41 14.17 4.24
C LEU A 111 -4.40 15.12 4.93
N ARG A 112 -4.59 14.98 6.24
CA ARG A 112 -5.55 15.77 7.01
C ARG A 112 -5.08 17.20 7.24
N LYS A 113 -3.86 17.40 7.75
CA LYS A 113 -3.38 18.74 8.16
C LYS A 113 -2.86 19.55 6.97
N LYS A 114 -2.03 18.95 6.13
CA LYS A 114 -1.36 19.68 5.04
C LYS A 114 -2.23 19.80 3.80
N HIS A 115 -2.97 18.73 3.46
CA HIS A 115 -3.76 18.69 2.24
C HIS A 115 -5.27 18.87 2.46
N LYS A 116 -5.71 19.06 3.71
CA LYS A 116 -7.11 19.29 4.11
C LYS A 116 -8.06 18.24 3.49
N LEU A 117 -7.59 16.99 3.36
CA LEU A 117 -8.39 15.94 2.76
C LEU A 117 -9.56 15.60 3.68
N TYR A 118 -10.77 15.69 3.14
CA TYR A 118 -11.99 15.32 3.83
C TYR A 118 -12.33 13.86 3.56
N PHE A 119 -12.53 13.08 4.63
CA PHE A 119 -12.85 11.66 4.55
C PHE A 119 -14.36 11.36 4.57
N GLY A 120 -15.22 12.37 4.73
CA GLY A 120 -16.67 12.15 4.72
C GLY A 120 -17.14 11.12 5.74
N ASP A 121 -18.02 10.23 5.29
CA ASP A 121 -18.59 9.12 6.08
C ASP A 121 -17.69 7.87 6.11
N ILE A 122 -16.44 7.97 5.64
CA ILE A 122 -15.50 6.84 5.62
C ILE A 122 -14.95 6.63 7.02
N VAL A 123 -15.00 5.39 7.49
CA VAL A 123 -14.34 5.01 8.74
C VAL A 123 -12.83 4.95 8.50
N VAL A 124 -12.07 5.83 9.17
CA VAL A 124 -10.62 5.86 9.06
C VAL A 124 -9.99 5.20 10.27
N PHE A 125 -9.17 4.18 10.04
CA PHE A 125 -8.31 3.57 11.06
C PHE A 125 -6.87 3.98 10.81
N ARG A 126 -6.18 4.40 11.86
CA ARG A 126 -4.73 4.61 11.77
C ARG A 126 -3.98 3.32 12.06
N GLU A 127 -2.79 3.15 11.49
CA GLU A 127 -1.99 1.93 11.66
C GLU A 127 -1.77 1.58 13.14
N GLY A 128 -1.45 2.56 13.98
CA GLY A 128 -1.27 2.37 15.43
C GLY A 128 -2.50 1.86 16.18
N GLU A 129 -3.70 1.97 15.59
CA GLU A 129 -4.97 1.53 16.19
C GLU A 129 -5.35 0.09 15.77
N LEU A 130 -4.61 -0.50 14.83
CA LEU A 130 -4.92 -1.81 14.29
C LEU A 130 -4.39 -2.94 15.19
N ASN A 131 -5.31 -3.74 15.72
CA ASN A 131 -5.02 -5.03 16.36
C ASN A 131 -4.63 -6.09 15.32
N ASN A 132 -4.28 -7.31 15.73
CA ASN A 132 -3.89 -8.45 14.85
C ASN A 132 -5.01 -9.00 13.92
N GLY A 133 -5.99 -8.18 13.56
CA GLY A 133 -7.10 -8.52 12.69
C GLY A 133 -6.81 -8.36 11.20
N VAL A 134 -7.88 -8.47 10.42
CA VAL A 134 -7.83 -8.50 8.96
C VAL A 134 -7.31 -7.19 8.35
N LEU A 135 -7.76 -6.04 8.87
CA LEU A 135 -7.31 -4.72 8.40
C LEU A 135 -5.80 -4.52 8.63
N ARG A 136 -5.24 -5.11 9.69
CA ARG A 136 -3.81 -5.10 9.95
C ARG A 136 -3.03 -5.87 8.89
N LYS A 137 -3.57 -6.97 8.37
CA LYS A 137 -2.94 -7.71 7.27
C LYS A 137 -2.89 -6.87 5.99
N LEU A 138 -3.95 -6.15 5.68
CA LEU A 138 -3.95 -5.23 4.53
C LEU A 138 -2.90 -4.12 4.69
N SER A 139 -2.82 -3.48 5.85
CA SER A 139 -1.77 -2.48 6.16
C SER A 139 -0.37 -3.09 6.04
N LEU A 140 -0.15 -4.29 6.58
CA LEU A 140 1.15 -4.97 6.48
C LEU A 140 1.55 -5.28 5.04
N VAL A 141 0.60 -5.59 4.15
CA VAL A 141 0.91 -5.77 2.72
C VAL A 141 1.41 -4.46 2.11
N ALA A 142 0.75 -3.33 2.44
CA ALA A 142 1.16 -2.01 1.97
C ALA A 142 2.56 -1.61 2.50
N ASP A 143 2.86 -1.82 3.79
CA ASP A 143 4.21 -1.63 4.38
C ASP A 143 5.28 -2.46 3.66
N ASN A 144 4.99 -3.74 3.41
CA ASN A 144 5.96 -4.62 2.77
C ASN A 144 6.19 -4.29 1.29
N LEU A 145 5.16 -3.84 0.58
CA LEU A 145 5.30 -3.31 -0.79
C LEU A 145 6.14 -2.02 -0.79
N SER A 146 5.87 -1.09 0.12
CA SER A 146 6.61 0.18 0.18
C SER A 146 8.10 -0.08 0.44
N HIS A 147 8.41 -1.03 1.33
CA HIS A 147 9.78 -1.48 1.58
C HIS A 147 10.42 -2.24 0.40
N LEU A 148 9.67 -3.08 -0.31
CA LEU A 148 10.17 -3.81 -1.48
C LEU A 148 10.55 -2.84 -2.60
N VAL A 149 9.66 -1.89 -2.94
CA VAL A 149 9.89 -0.89 -3.99
C VAL A 149 11.14 -0.09 -3.70
N ARG A 150 11.30 0.38 -2.46
CA ARG A 150 12.50 1.13 -2.06
C ARG A 150 13.78 0.32 -2.19
N ARG A 151 13.74 -0.99 -1.96
CA ARG A 151 14.90 -1.84 -2.17
C ARG A 151 15.24 -1.99 -3.65
N ILE A 152 14.24 -2.01 -4.51
CA ILE A 152 14.46 -1.99 -5.96
C ILE A 152 15.07 -0.64 -6.35
N GLU A 153 14.55 0.50 -5.87
CA GLU A 153 15.14 1.84 -6.10
C GLU A 153 16.59 1.95 -5.58
N ASP A 154 16.91 1.25 -4.49
CA ASP A 154 18.26 1.25 -3.92
C ASP A 154 19.28 0.50 -4.80
N VAL A 155 18.85 -0.57 -5.48
CA VAL A 155 19.73 -1.46 -6.24
C VAL A 155 19.73 -1.13 -7.74
N PHE A 156 18.59 -0.67 -8.25
CA PHE A 156 18.32 -0.44 -9.67
C PHE A 156 17.60 0.92 -9.87
N PRO A 157 18.29 2.05 -9.63
CA PRO A 157 17.66 3.38 -9.68
C PRO A 157 17.08 3.71 -11.07
N GLU A 158 17.68 3.23 -12.16
CA GLU A 158 17.23 3.49 -13.53
C GLU A 158 16.14 2.51 -14.01
N SER A 159 16.10 1.28 -13.48
CA SER A 159 15.16 0.21 -13.87
C SER A 159 13.88 0.19 -13.02
N CYS A 160 13.80 1.07 -12.02
CA CYS A 160 12.69 1.05 -11.08
C CYS A 160 11.36 1.35 -11.77
N GLN A 161 11.38 2.18 -12.82
CA GLN A 161 10.19 2.44 -13.65
C GLN A 161 9.66 1.19 -14.34
N ASP A 162 10.50 0.23 -14.76
CA ASP A 162 10.08 -0.99 -15.46
C ASP A 162 9.55 -2.07 -14.51
N VAL A 163 10.13 -2.21 -13.32
CA VAL A 163 9.61 -3.13 -12.28
C VAL A 163 8.34 -2.56 -11.65
N LEU A 164 8.27 -1.24 -11.45
CA LEU A 164 7.02 -0.54 -11.18
C LEU A 164 6.04 -0.72 -12.34
N HIS A 165 6.45 -0.58 -13.60
CA HIS A 165 5.59 -0.81 -14.76
C HIS A 165 5.10 -2.25 -14.85
N PHE A 166 5.87 -3.23 -14.39
CA PHE A 166 5.47 -4.64 -14.32
C PHE A 166 4.43 -4.87 -13.22
N LEU A 167 4.66 -4.33 -12.02
CA LEU A 167 3.68 -4.31 -10.92
C LEU A 167 2.44 -3.46 -11.26
N MET A 168 2.57 -2.44 -12.12
CA MET A 168 1.51 -1.52 -12.56
C MET A 168 0.76 -1.98 -13.81
N ARG A 169 1.39 -2.73 -14.74
CA ARG A 169 0.71 -3.33 -15.91
C ARG A 169 -0.27 -4.41 -15.48
N THR A 170 0.03 -5.11 -14.39
CA THR A 170 -0.89 -6.08 -13.80
C THR A 170 -2.09 -5.42 -13.12
N SER A 171 -1.96 -4.21 -12.58
CA SER A 171 -3.09 -3.48 -11.96
C SER A 171 -3.92 -2.62 -12.93
N LYS A 172 -3.35 -2.10 -14.04
CA LYS A 172 -4.13 -1.35 -15.06
C LYS A 172 -5.14 -2.20 -15.84
N LEU A 173 -4.95 -3.52 -15.92
CA LEU A 173 -5.94 -4.46 -16.50
C LEU A 173 -7.23 -4.56 -15.66
N VAL A 174 -7.21 -4.12 -14.39
CA VAL A 174 -8.36 -4.19 -13.48
C VAL A 174 -9.23 -2.92 -13.59
N LEU A 175 -8.64 -1.75 -13.83
CA LEU A 175 -9.41 -0.50 -14.01
C LEU A 175 -10.25 -0.46 -15.30
N GLN A 176 -9.88 -1.23 -16.33
CA GLN A 176 -10.70 -1.38 -17.54
C GLN A 176 -11.89 -2.34 -17.33
N LYS A 177 -11.96 -3.03 -16.19
CA LYS A 177 -13.04 -3.95 -15.81
C LYS A 177 -13.91 -3.45 -14.64
N ILE A 178 -13.69 -2.19 -14.21
CA ILE A 178 -14.44 -1.49 -13.15
C ILE A 178 -15.18 -0.31 -13.79
#